data_AF-A0A2S1XKC6-F1
#
_entry.id   AF-A0A2S1XKC6-F1
#
_cell.length_a   1.000
_cell.length_b   1.000
_cell.length_c   1.000
_cell.angle_alpha   90.00
_cell.angle_beta   90.00
_cell.angle_gamma   90.00
#
_symmetry.space_group_name_H-M   'P 1'
#
loop_
_entity.id
_entity.type
_entity.pdbx_description
1 polymer ?
#
loop_
_entity_poly.entity_id
_entity_poly.type
_entity_poly.pdbx_seq_one_letter_code
_entity_poly.pdbx_strand_id
1 'polypeptide(L)'
;MDMDLKGGDLKNGDSNGRDLDGMTSDATTLDGTNLDGAPTGRYAAFRRFLSRFDHHPGASRAADRTVGLPVRAMLLGLLSSRRQAHTRRLWARWLEPVMLRDPVLLSVAEPLPGCIRVLDTAGWWPALSRRMDDLPATVQNRLENRLVNGALDRVLASPEMVDWADVLRDRSLAVLDALRTDPTALALFLEEANTHRMRAASTLAIPGGVAMLRPLDGMDVDTLAAALRLSDGWRTLGGRAPDMEIDELLACVRGALASDSVPPEAMALFAVAGLYTRRDPLLGAALRALLPLPLVDAAAAWLTAHSEETDGGVSDLTALGGGPARGSDRGLRDLFEAARRSGQSPSPASAERLGLPMAGAVDAPGAPGVR
;
A
#
# COMPACT_ATOMS: atom_id res chain seq x y z
N MET A 1 54.68 -21.84 46.23
CA MET A 1 54.95 -21.74 44.78
C MET A 1 54.30 -20.44 44.33
N ASP A 2 55.09 -19.37 44.35
CA ASP A 2 54.80 -18.10 43.68
C ASP A 2 55.11 -18.26 42.19
N MET A 3 54.33 -17.59 41.33
CA MET A 3 54.85 -16.73 40.27
C MET A 3 53.73 -15.82 39.73
N ASP A 4 53.90 -14.53 39.99
CA ASP A 4 53.42 -13.40 39.19
C ASP A 4 53.89 -13.50 37.73
N LEU A 5 53.10 -13.01 36.76
CA LEU A 5 53.59 -12.26 35.59
C LEU A 5 52.48 -11.41 34.93
N LYS A 6 52.74 -10.10 34.98
CA LYS A 6 52.23 -8.91 34.26
C LYS A 6 51.62 -9.09 32.85
N GLY A 7 50.52 -8.35 32.63
CA GLY A 7 50.51 -7.09 31.85
C GLY A 7 50.63 -7.15 30.32
N GLY A 8 49.59 -6.66 29.62
CA GLY A 8 49.63 -6.30 28.20
C GLY A 8 48.38 -5.53 27.75
N ASP A 9 48.51 -4.20 27.68
CA ASP A 9 47.57 -3.27 27.04
C ASP A 9 47.38 -3.58 25.54
N LEU A 10 46.13 -3.55 25.06
CA LEU A 10 45.83 -3.21 23.66
C LEU A 10 44.66 -2.23 23.60
N LYS A 11 45.04 -0.97 23.34
CA LYS A 11 44.21 0.16 22.94
C LYS A 11 43.93 0.09 21.42
N ASN A 12 42.77 0.60 21.04
CA ASN A 12 42.37 1.17 19.74
C ASN A 12 42.06 0.24 18.56
N GLY A 13 40.83 0.42 18.05
CA GLY A 13 40.36 -0.07 16.76
C GLY A 13 39.01 0.54 16.40
N ASP A 14 38.92 1.88 16.41
CA ASP A 14 37.84 2.64 15.76
C ASP A 14 37.66 2.15 14.32
N SER A 15 36.45 1.69 13.98
CA SER A 15 36.05 1.44 12.59
C SER A 15 35.00 2.46 12.20
N ASN A 16 35.48 3.65 11.83
CA ASN A 16 34.71 4.66 11.10
C ASN A 16 34.28 4.09 9.74
N GLY A 17 33.00 3.76 9.60
CA GLY A 17 32.35 3.54 8.31
C GLY A 17 31.80 4.84 7.76
N ARG A 18 32.67 5.68 7.18
CA ARG A 18 32.30 6.83 6.35
C ARG A 18 32.87 6.65 4.94
N ASP A 19 31.97 6.90 3.99
CA ASP A 19 32.18 7.55 2.70
C ASP A 19 33.10 6.90 1.65
N LEU A 20 32.46 6.39 0.59
CA LEU A 20 32.92 6.51 -0.78
C LEU A 20 31.74 6.96 -1.66
N ASP A 21 31.66 8.28 -1.81
CA ASP A 21 31.46 9.09 -3.01
C ASP A 21 30.57 8.51 -4.15
N GLY A 22 29.60 9.26 -4.67
CA GLY A 22 29.80 10.62 -5.15
C GLY A 22 30.33 10.57 -6.58
N MET A 23 29.45 10.33 -7.56
CA MET A 23 29.70 10.68 -8.95
C MET A 23 28.54 11.50 -9.48
N THR A 24 28.67 12.82 -9.30
CA THR A 24 28.14 13.82 -10.22
C THR A 24 28.88 13.69 -11.54
N SER A 25 28.14 13.56 -12.64
CA SER A 25 28.67 13.77 -14.00
C SER A 25 28.01 15.02 -14.53
N ASP A 26 28.72 16.13 -14.49
CA ASP A 26 28.32 17.38 -15.11
C ASP A 26 29.18 17.63 -16.36
N ALA A 27 28.58 18.35 -17.30
CA ALA A 27 29.10 18.88 -18.56
C ALA A 27 29.29 17.92 -19.75
N THR A 28 28.41 18.03 -20.75
CA THR A 28 28.71 18.91 -21.90
C THR A 28 27.49 19.12 -22.80
N THR A 29 27.18 20.40 -22.99
CA THR A 29 26.27 21.00 -23.96
C THR A 29 26.63 20.54 -25.37
N LEU A 30 25.68 19.97 -26.10
CA LEU A 30 25.64 20.00 -27.55
C LEU A 30 24.22 20.39 -27.97
N ASP A 31 24.18 21.54 -28.65
CA ASP A 31 23.01 22.13 -29.26
C ASP A 31 22.25 21.16 -30.16
N GLY A 32 20.92 21.29 -30.09
CA GLY A 32 20.05 21.33 -31.25
C GLY A 32 20.05 20.14 -32.19
N THR A 33 19.11 19.22 -31.98
CA THR A 33 18.15 18.84 -33.04
C THR A 33 16.92 18.20 -32.41
N ASN A 34 15.77 18.80 -32.69
CA ASN A 34 14.45 18.17 -32.58
C ASN A 34 14.48 16.78 -33.19
N LEU A 35 13.74 15.84 -32.59
CA LEU A 35 12.80 14.94 -33.28
C LEU A 35 12.03 14.12 -32.24
N ASP A 36 10.71 14.17 -32.37
CA ASP A 36 9.69 13.37 -31.68
C ASP A 36 10.00 11.86 -31.67
N GLY A 37 9.60 11.17 -30.59
CA GLY A 37 9.23 9.74 -30.67
C GLY A 37 9.73 8.80 -29.56
N ALA A 38 8.80 8.40 -28.69
CA ALA A 38 8.64 7.05 -28.10
C ALA A 38 9.76 6.42 -27.18
N PRO A 39 9.38 5.51 -26.24
CA PRO A 39 10.25 5.01 -25.16
C PRO A 39 11.19 3.85 -25.59
N THR A 40 11.73 3.88 -26.80
CA THR A 40 12.58 2.81 -27.39
C THR A 40 14.07 2.91 -27.01
N GLY A 41 14.53 4.03 -26.44
CA GLY A 41 15.95 4.27 -26.14
C GLY A 41 16.57 3.36 -25.08
N ARG A 42 15.81 2.97 -24.04
CA ARG A 42 16.34 2.14 -22.93
C ARG A 42 16.58 0.68 -23.34
N TYR A 43 15.76 0.14 -24.22
CA TYR A 43 15.91 -1.23 -24.73
C TYR A 43 17.04 -1.33 -25.78
N ALA A 44 17.23 -0.27 -26.57
CA ALA A 44 18.34 -0.17 -27.52
C ALA A 44 19.70 -0.06 -26.81
N ALA A 45 19.79 0.72 -25.73
CA ALA A 45 21.01 0.81 -24.92
C ALA A 45 21.37 -0.53 -24.25
N PHE A 46 20.36 -1.24 -23.73
CA PHE A 46 20.54 -2.58 -23.15
C PHE A 46 20.98 -3.62 -24.20
N ARG A 47 20.40 -3.60 -25.41
CA ARG A 47 20.85 -4.47 -26.52
C ARG A 47 22.27 -4.15 -26.97
N ARG A 48 22.65 -2.87 -27.04
CA ARG A 48 24.00 -2.42 -27.40
C ARG A 48 25.05 -2.78 -26.34
N PHE A 49 24.63 -2.90 -25.08
CA PHE A 49 25.46 -3.40 -23.99
C PHE A 49 25.68 -4.92 -24.08
N LEU A 50 24.61 -5.69 -24.34
CA LEU A 50 24.70 -7.14 -24.51
C LEU A 50 25.49 -7.55 -25.76
N SER A 51 25.36 -6.82 -26.87
CA SER A 51 26.11 -7.11 -28.11
C SER A 51 27.62 -6.95 -27.97
N ARG A 52 28.12 -6.24 -26.95
CA ARG A 52 29.56 -6.13 -26.66
C ARG A 52 30.13 -7.41 -26.05
N PHE A 53 29.30 -8.28 -25.48
CA PHE A 53 29.71 -9.57 -24.94
C PHE A 53 29.67 -10.71 -25.97
N ASP A 54 28.97 -10.52 -27.10
CA ASP A 54 28.84 -11.55 -28.16
C ASP A 54 29.98 -11.52 -29.19
N HIS A 55 30.95 -10.61 -29.08
CA HIS A 55 32.07 -10.52 -30.02
C HIS A 55 33.42 -10.67 -29.31
N HIS A 56 33.81 -11.90 -28.98
CA HIS A 56 35.21 -12.27 -28.76
C HIS A 56 35.49 -13.66 -29.37
N PRO A 57 36.00 -13.75 -30.61
CA PRO A 57 36.67 -14.95 -31.07
C PRO A 57 38.08 -14.96 -30.45
N GLY A 58 38.31 -15.98 -29.61
CA GLY A 58 39.54 -16.44 -28.97
C GLY A 58 40.83 -15.61 -29.08
N ALA A 59 41.39 -15.26 -27.93
CA ALA A 59 42.79 -15.56 -27.56
C ALA A 59 43.07 -15.23 -26.09
N SER A 60 43.90 -16.08 -25.48
CA SER A 60 44.74 -15.80 -24.29
C SER A 60 44.11 -15.92 -22.89
N ARG A 61 44.10 -17.18 -22.42
CA ARG A 61 44.20 -17.54 -20.99
C ARG A 61 45.35 -16.78 -20.33
N ALA A 62 45.07 -15.97 -19.30
CA ALA A 62 45.82 -15.90 -18.02
C ALA A 62 45.54 -14.66 -17.15
N ALA A 63 44.85 -13.62 -17.62
CA ALA A 63 44.73 -12.35 -16.87
C ALA A 63 43.29 -11.94 -16.46
N ASP A 64 42.29 -12.79 -16.65
CA ASP A 64 40.87 -12.36 -16.63
C ASP A 64 40.12 -12.68 -15.32
N ARG A 65 40.83 -12.96 -14.21
CA ARG A 65 40.21 -13.47 -12.98
C ARG A 65 39.77 -12.40 -11.97
N THR A 66 40.09 -11.13 -12.18
CA THR A 66 39.82 -10.07 -11.19
C THR A 66 38.73 -9.07 -11.61
N VAL A 67 38.37 -9.00 -12.90
CA VAL A 67 37.35 -8.04 -13.40
C VAL A 67 35.95 -8.66 -13.49
N GLY A 68 35.83 -9.99 -13.50
CA GLY A 68 34.54 -10.70 -13.55
C GLY A 68 33.78 -10.80 -12.22
N LEU A 69 34.46 -10.65 -11.08
CA LEU A 69 33.84 -10.77 -9.75
C LEU A 69 32.92 -9.59 -9.37
N PRO A 70 33.29 -8.31 -9.62
CA PRO A 70 32.42 -7.16 -9.30
C PRO A 70 31.17 -7.12 -10.17
N VAL A 71 31.29 -7.42 -11.47
CA VAL A 71 30.17 -7.44 -12.41
C VAL A 71 29.22 -8.60 -12.09
N ARG A 72 29.77 -9.77 -11.72
CA ARG A 72 28.97 -10.91 -11.27
C ARG A 72 28.27 -10.61 -9.94
N ALA A 73 28.93 -9.95 -8.98
CA ALA A 73 28.32 -9.53 -7.73
C ALA A 73 27.22 -8.47 -7.95
N MET A 74 27.43 -7.52 -8.87
CA MET A 74 26.44 -6.51 -9.24
C MET A 74 25.25 -7.13 -9.98
N LEU A 75 25.48 -8.05 -10.92
CA LEU A 75 24.42 -8.78 -11.62
C LEU A 75 23.68 -9.73 -10.68
N LEU A 76 24.39 -10.42 -9.78
CA LEU A 76 23.76 -11.19 -8.71
C LEU A 76 23.00 -10.28 -7.74
N GLY A 77 23.46 -9.05 -7.49
CA GLY A 77 22.76 -8.02 -6.73
C GLY A 77 21.48 -7.54 -7.42
N LEU A 78 21.52 -7.31 -8.73
CA LEU A 78 20.37 -6.89 -9.54
C LEU A 78 19.37 -8.03 -9.77
N LEU A 79 19.86 -9.25 -9.92
CA LEU A 79 19.03 -10.45 -10.02
C LEU A 79 18.48 -10.85 -8.66
N SER A 80 19.24 -10.71 -7.56
CA SER A 80 18.76 -10.95 -6.19
C SER A 80 17.77 -9.88 -5.74
N SER A 81 17.92 -8.60 -6.12
CA SER A 81 16.90 -7.58 -5.84
C SER A 81 15.61 -7.81 -6.62
N ARG A 82 15.71 -8.31 -7.87
CA ARG A 82 14.55 -8.81 -8.63
C ARG A 82 13.97 -10.11 -8.06
N ARG A 83 14.77 -10.98 -7.45
CA ARG A 83 14.34 -12.24 -6.82
C ARG A 83 13.72 -12.03 -5.44
N GLN A 84 14.26 -11.14 -4.60
CA GLN A 84 13.67 -10.68 -3.33
C GLN A 84 12.28 -10.06 -3.51
N ALA A 85 11.88 -9.76 -4.75
CA ALA A 85 10.53 -9.34 -5.06
C ALA A 85 9.49 -10.49 -4.98
N HIS A 86 9.86 -11.77 -5.00
CA HIS A 86 8.89 -12.86 -5.07
C HIS A 86 8.12 -13.06 -3.77
N THR A 87 8.80 -13.15 -2.62
CA THR A 87 8.10 -13.21 -1.31
C THR A 87 7.28 -11.95 -1.07
N ARG A 88 7.80 -10.77 -1.42
CA ARG A 88 7.04 -9.51 -1.35
C ARG A 88 5.77 -9.57 -2.21
N ARG A 89 5.87 -10.06 -3.45
CA ARG A 89 4.72 -10.21 -4.35
C ARG A 89 3.71 -11.17 -3.75
N LEU A 90 4.17 -12.30 -3.20
CA LEU A 90 3.29 -13.27 -2.55
C LEU A 90 2.51 -12.63 -1.39
N TRP A 91 3.20 -11.87 -0.52
CA TRP A 91 2.58 -11.13 0.58
C TRP A 91 1.63 -10.03 0.09
N ALA A 92 2.05 -9.21 -0.88
CA ALA A 92 1.26 -8.07 -1.36
C ALA A 92 -0.06 -8.48 -2.06
N ARG A 93 -0.20 -9.75 -2.48
CA ARG A 93 -1.46 -10.28 -3.03
C ARG A 93 -2.62 -10.23 -2.05
N TRP A 94 -2.35 -10.20 -0.74
CA TRP A 94 -3.39 -10.00 0.27
C TRP A 94 -4.10 -8.65 0.15
N LEU A 95 -3.35 -7.64 -0.31
CA LEU A 95 -3.81 -6.26 -0.41
C LEU A 95 -4.19 -5.88 -1.85
N GLU A 96 -3.81 -6.69 -2.84
CA GLU A 96 -4.03 -6.41 -4.26
C GLU A 96 -5.48 -6.00 -4.61
N PRO A 97 -6.52 -6.62 -4.04
CA PRO A 97 -7.92 -6.28 -4.35
C PRO A 97 -8.31 -4.84 -3.98
N VAL A 98 -7.63 -4.25 -3.00
CA VAL A 98 -7.90 -2.90 -2.48
C VAL A 98 -6.76 -1.91 -2.74
N MET A 99 -5.66 -2.37 -3.33
CA MET A 99 -4.44 -1.59 -3.48
C MET A 99 -4.53 -0.61 -4.65
N LEU A 100 -4.37 0.69 -4.36
CA LEU A 100 -4.37 1.76 -5.35
C LEU A 100 -3.03 1.84 -6.09
N ARG A 101 -3.12 2.02 -7.41
CA ARG A 101 -1.97 2.12 -8.32
C ARG A 101 -2.02 3.33 -9.25
N ASP A 102 -3.14 4.04 -9.31
CA ASP A 102 -3.29 5.24 -10.12
C ASP A 102 -2.22 6.28 -9.71
N PRO A 103 -1.30 6.67 -10.63
CA PRO A 103 -0.24 7.63 -10.34
C PRO A 103 -0.75 8.94 -9.71
N VAL A 104 -1.95 9.39 -10.08
CA VAL A 104 -2.52 10.62 -9.55
C VAL A 104 -2.92 10.45 -8.08
N LEU A 105 -3.50 9.30 -7.70
CA LEU A 105 -3.80 8.96 -6.30
C LEU A 105 -2.53 8.71 -5.47
N LEU A 106 -1.44 8.29 -6.12
CA LEU A 106 -0.15 8.17 -5.45
C LEU A 106 0.48 9.53 -5.12
N SER A 107 0.14 10.60 -5.85
CA SER A 107 0.64 11.96 -5.59
C SER A 107 -0.17 12.77 -4.58
N VAL A 108 -1.32 12.26 -4.12
CA VAL A 108 -2.15 12.97 -3.13
C VAL A 108 -1.41 13.03 -1.79
N ALA A 109 -1.13 14.26 -1.34
CA ALA A 109 -0.44 14.54 -0.08
C ALA A 109 -1.30 14.17 1.14
N GLU A 110 -2.60 14.43 1.04
CA GLU A 110 -3.56 14.15 2.10
C GLU A 110 -3.78 12.64 2.32
N PRO A 111 -4.12 12.24 3.56
CA PRO A 111 -4.50 10.86 3.84
C PRO A 111 -5.83 10.56 3.14
N LEU A 112 -5.84 9.53 2.30
CA LEU A 112 -7.05 8.95 1.74
C LEU A 112 -7.63 7.94 2.75
N PRO A 113 -8.80 8.18 3.37
CA PRO A 113 -9.41 7.26 4.33
C PRO A 113 -9.42 5.79 3.88
N GLY A 114 -8.84 4.88 4.68
CA GLY A 114 -8.85 3.44 4.43
C GLY A 114 -8.13 2.98 3.15
N CYS A 115 -7.35 3.85 2.52
CA CYS A 115 -6.63 3.55 1.30
C CYS A 115 -5.31 2.83 1.60
N ILE A 116 -4.97 1.85 0.76
CA ILE A 116 -3.62 1.26 0.70
C ILE A 116 -3.03 1.56 -0.66
N ARG A 117 -1.97 2.37 -0.70
CA ARG A 117 -1.26 2.65 -1.95
C ARG A 117 -0.22 1.58 -2.20
N VAL A 118 0.04 1.26 -3.47
CA VAL A 118 1.16 0.38 -3.84
C VAL A 118 2.50 0.89 -3.31
N LEU A 119 2.64 2.21 -3.22
CA LEU A 119 3.80 2.85 -2.64
C LEU A 119 3.97 2.50 -1.14
N ASP A 120 2.88 2.46 -0.39
CA ASP A 120 2.89 2.16 1.04
C ASP A 120 3.37 0.73 1.28
N THR A 121 2.91 -0.22 0.46
CA THR A 121 3.37 -1.63 0.52
C THR A 121 4.88 -1.79 0.29
N ALA A 122 5.49 -0.89 -0.50
CA ALA A 122 6.93 -0.86 -0.70
C ALA A 122 7.71 -0.39 0.53
N GLY A 123 7.08 0.40 1.41
CA GLY A 123 7.59 0.76 2.73
C GLY A 123 7.34 -0.31 3.78
N TRP A 124 6.13 -0.87 3.80
CA TRP A 124 5.69 -1.87 4.78
C TRP A 124 6.47 -3.17 4.70
N TRP A 125 6.66 -3.72 3.50
CA TRP A 125 7.26 -5.03 3.38
C TRP A 125 8.69 -5.12 3.97
N PRO A 126 9.64 -4.23 3.63
CA PRO A 126 10.96 -4.28 4.24
C PRO A 126 10.93 -4.12 5.76
N ALA A 127 10.06 -3.25 6.28
CA ALA A 127 9.90 -3.02 7.71
C ALA A 127 9.32 -4.24 8.45
N LEU A 128 8.31 -4.88 7.88
CA LEU A 128 7.71 -6.10 8.41
C LEU A 128 8.68 -7.27 8.34
N SER A 129 9.29 -7.50 7.17
CA SER A 129 10.15 -8.65 6.90
C SER A 129 11.32 -8.77 7.88
N ARG A 130 11.92 -7.66 8.32
CA ARG A 130 13.00 -7.64 9.32
C ARG A 130 12.56 -8.09 10.72
N ARG A 131 11.26 -8.09 11.00
CA ARG A 131 10.65 -8.48 12.29
C ARG A 131 10.03 -9.88 12.25
N MET A 132 10.19 -10.61 11.13
CA MET A 132 9.62 -11.94 10.91
C MET A 132 10.66 -13.06 11.00
N ASP A 133 11.83 -12.78 11.59
CA ASP A 133 12.94 -13.74 11.68
C ASP A 133 13.32 -14.28 10.29
N ASP A 134 13.62 -15.58 10.17
CA ASP A 134 14.02 -16.24 8.92
C ASP A 134 12.84 -16.62 8.00
N LEU A 135 11.60 -16.29 8.37
CA LEU A 135 10.42 -16.68 7.59
C LEU A 135 10.45 -16.14 6.15
N PRO A 136 10.74 -14.85 5.88
CA PRO A 136 10.77 -14.33 4.51
C PRO A 136 11.82 -15.03 3.63
N ALA A 137 12.99 -15.37 4.20
CA ALA A 137 14.04 -16.08 3.52
C ALA A 137 13.66 -17.55 3.23
N THR A 138 12.98 -18.19 4.18
CA THR A 138 12.45 -19.56 4.02
C THR A 138 11.45 -19.63 2.87
N VAL A 139 10.50 -18.70 2.82
CA VAL A 139 9.50 -18.62 1.74
C VAL A 139 10.16 -18.29 0.40
N GLN A 140 11.15 -17.39 0.39
CA GLN A 140 11.89 -17.04 -0.82
C GLN A 140 12.60 -18.26 -1.41
N ASN A 141 13.31 -19.04 -0.59
CA ASN A 141 14.00 -20.25 -1.04
C ASN A 141 13.02 -21.30 -1.59
N ARG A 142 11.85 -21.46 -0.95
CA ARG A 142 10.78 -22.34 -1.44
C ARG A 142 10.25 -21.89 -2.80
N LEU A 143 9.98 -20.59 -2.96
CA LEU A 143 9.56 -20.00 -4.23
C LEU A 143 10.60 -20.23 -5.33
N GLU A 144 11.86 -19.93 -5.06
CA GLU A 144 12.95 -20.10 -6.03
C GLU A 144 13.09 -21.55 -6.50
N ASN A 145 13.04 -22.52 -5.59
CA ASN A 145 13.10 -23.94 -5.93
C ASN A 145 11.95 -24.38 -6.85
N ARG A 146 10.76 -23.81 -6.66
CA ARG A 146 9.59 -24.12 -7.51
C ARG A 146 9.64 -23.41 -8.86
N LEU A 147 10.18 -22.19 -8.90
CA LEU A 147 10.33 -21.40 -10.13
C LEU A 147 11.30 -22.05 -11.13
N VAL A 148 12.19 -22.93 -10.68
CA VAL A 148 13.04 -23.74 -11.58
C VAL A 148 12.18 -24.53 -12.59
N ASN A 149 11.00 -24.99 -12.18
CA ASN A 149 10.17 -25.92 -12.95
C ASN A 149 8.82 -25.32 -13.38
N GLY A 150 8.58 -24.02 -13.16
CA GLY A 150 7.26 -23.44 -13.40
C GLY A 150 7.25 -21.92 -13.59
N ALA A 151 6.25 -21.44 -14.32
CA ALA A 151 5.98 -20.01 -14.47
C ALA A 151 5.55 -19.39 -13.14
N LEU A 152 5.98 -18.15 -12.88
CA LEU A 152 5.75 -17.45 -11.61
C LEU A 152 4.29 -17.44 -11.17
N ASP A 153 3.37 -17.07 -12.05
CA ASP A 153 1.95 -16.94 -11.67
C ASP A 153 1.34 -18.29 -11.29
N ARG A 154 1.74 -19.37 -11.99
CA ARG A 154 1.32 -20.74 -11.65
C ARG A 154 1.89 -21.18 -10.31
N VAL A 155 3.14 -20.83 -10.01
CA VAL A 155 3.77 -21.14 -8.72
C VAL A 155 3.08 -20.38 -7.60
N LEU A 156 2.85 -19.08 -7.76
CA LEU A 156 2.17 -18.24 -6.78
C LEU A 156 0.72 -18.70 -6.53
N ALA A 157 0.04 -19.24 -7.55
CA ALA A 157 -1.31 -19.78 -7.42
C ALA A 157 -1.36 -21.22 -6.88
N SER A 158 -0.22 -21.87 -6.64
CA SER A 158 -0.21 -23.25 -6.13
C SER A 158 -0.67 -23.32 -4.66
N PRO A 159 -1.35 -24.40 -4.23
CA PRO A 159 -1.88 -24.53 -2.87
C PRO A 159 -0.81 -24.29 -1.79
N GLU A 160 0.38 -24.86 -1.96
CA GLU A 160 1.49 -24.66 -1.02
C GLU A 160 1.87 -23.17 -0.88
N MET A 161 1.86 -22.40 -1.98
CA MET A 161 2.20 -20.97 -1.90
C MET A 161 1.06 -20.15 -1.30
N VAL A 162 -0.18 -20.61 -1.40
CA VAL A 162 -1.31 -20.02 -0.66
C VAL A 162 -1.10 -20.22 0.84
N ASP A 163 -0.77 -21.45 1.27
CA ASP A 163 -0.48 -21.74 2.68
C ASP A 163 0.68 -20.88 3.22
N TRP A 164 1.76 -20.71 2.43
CA TRP A 164 2.85 -19.81 2.83
C TRP A 164 2.45 -18.33 2.83
N ALA A 165 1.54 -17.92 1.96
CA ALA A 165 0.99 -16.57 2.00
C ALA A 165 0.20 -16.34 3.30
N ASP A 166 -0.56 -17.34 3.77
CA ASP A 166 -1.28 -17.32 5.04
C ASP A 166 -0.30 -17.19 6.22
N VAL A 167 0.74 -18.01 6.26
CA VAL A 167 1.78 -17.93 7.31
C VAL A 167 2.44 -16.55 7.35
N LEU A 168 2.74 -15.96 6.19
CA LEU A 168 3.29 -14.60 6.10
C LEU A 168 2.29 -13.56 6.62
N ARG A 169 1.00 -13.71 6.31
CA ARG A 169 -0.05 -12.81 6.78
C ARG A 169 -0.18 -12.88 8.29
N ASP A 170 -0.29 -14.08 8.86
CA ASP A 170 -0.46 -14.29 10.30
C ASP A 170 0.74 -13.76 11.07
N ARG A 171 1.97 -14.00 10.57
CA ARG A 171 3.18 -13.42 11.18
C ARG A 171 3.21 -11.90 11.05
N SER A 172 2.73 -11.34 9.94
CA SER A 172 2.59 -9.87 9.79
C SER A 172 1.66 -9.31 10.84
N LEU A 173 0.49 -9.91 11.03
CA LEU A 173 -0.49 -9.48 12.02
C LEU A 173 0.07 -9.57 13.44
N ALA A 174 0.77 -10.66 13.78
CA ALA A 174 1.42 -10.78 15.09
C ALA A 174 2.46 -9.68 15.35
N VAL A 175 3.24 -9.29 14.33
CA VAL A 175 4.18 -8.16 14.43
C VAL A 175 3.42 -6.85 14.64
N LEU A 176 2.38 -6.59 13.83
CA LEU A 176 1.59 -5.36 13.93
C LEU A 176 0.88 -5.23 15.29
N ASP A 177 0.39 -6.33 15.85
CA ASP A 177 -0.24 -6.35 17.17
C ASP A 177 0.76 -6.08 18.29
N ALA A 178 1.98 -6.61 18.19
CA ALA A 178 3.05 -6.28 19.14
C ALA A 178 3.41 -4.78 19.07
N LEU A 179 3.52 -4.20 17.87
CA LEU A 179 3.81 -2.78 17.68
C LEU A 179 2.74 -1.87 18.31
N ARG A 180 1.46 -2.27 18.30
CA ARG A 180 0.37 -1.50 18.93
C ARG A 180 0.54 -1.37 20.45
N THR A 181 1.25 -2.31 21.08
CA THR A 181 1.49 -2.30 22.53
C THR A 181 2.77 -1.57 22.94
N ASP A 182 3.64 -1.22 21.99
CA ASP A 182 4.92 -0.57 22.23
C ASP A 182 5.09 0.67 21.32
N PRO A 183 4.81 1.88 21.84
CA PRO A 183 4.95 3.12 21.08
C PRO A 183 6.36 3.38 20.54
N THR A 184 7.40 2.93 21.24
CA THR A 184 8.79 3.10 20.80
C THR A 184 9.09 2.18 19.63
N ALA A 185 8.68 0.92 19.71
CA ALA A 185 8.81 -0.01 18.58
C ALA A 185 7.99 0.45 17.36
N LEU A 186 6.79 0.99 17.57
CA LEU A 186 5.96 1.57 16.50
C LEU A 186 6.67 2.75 15.82
N ALA A 187 7.26 3.67 16.60
CA ALA A 187 7.99 4.82 16.04
C ALA A 187 9.16 4.36 15.15
N LEU A 188 9.96 3.40 15.62
CA LEU A 188 11.07 2.84 14.85
C LEU A 188 10.60 2.11 13.58
N PHE A 189 9.48 1.39 13.67
CA PHE A 189 8.86 0.75 12.51
C PHE A 189 8.41 1.77 11.46
N LEU A 190 7.76 2.86 11.89
CA LEU A 190 7.28 3.91 11.00
C LEU A 190 8.41 4.69 10.34
N GLU A 191 9.48 5.02 11.09
CA GLU A 191 10.68 5.66 10.53
C GLU A 191 11.29 4.81 9.41
N GLU A 192 11.42 3.52 9.67
CA GLU A 192 11.97 2.56 8.74
C GLU A 192 11.09 2.40 7.49
N ALA A 193 9.78 2.22 7.69
CA ALA A 193 8.83 2.09 6.60
C ALA A 193 8.77 3.35 5.73
N ASN A 194 8.78 4.53 6.34
CA ASN A 194 8.82 5.80 5.63
C ASN A 194 10.12 5.96 4.82
N THR A 195 11.27 5.54 5.36
CA THR A 195 12.53 5.55 4.63
C THR A 195 12.46 4.71 3.34
N HIS A 196 11.92 3.49 3.44
CA HIS A 196 11.75 2.61 2.27
C HIS A 196 10.70 3.12 1.30
N ARG A 197 9.58 3.65 1.82
CA ARG A 197 8.52 4.29 1.04
C ARG A 197 9.07 5.46 0.23
N MET A 198 9.89 6.31 0.84
CA MET A 198 10.49 7.44 0.12
C MET A 198 11.45 7.02 -0.97
N ARG A 199 12.29 6.00 -0.73
CA ARG A 199 13.16 5.44 -1.78
C ARG A 199 12.35 4.88 -2.95
N ALA A 200 11.24 4.20 -2.66
CA ALA A 200 10.33 3.69 -3.69
C ALA A 200 9.66 4.84 -4.48
N ALA A 201 9.22 5.90 -3.80
CA ALA A 201 8.61 7.07 -4.42
C ALA A 201 9.57 7.76 -5.39
N SER A 202 10.82 7.98 -4.98
CA SER A 202 11.88 8.55 -5.84
C SER A 202 12.10 7.72 -7.11
N THR A 203 12.02 6.39 -6.98
CA THR A 203 12.23 5.47 -8.12
C THR A 203 11.07 5.52 -9.12
N LEU A 204 9.85 5.76 -8.64
CA LEU A 204 8.63 5.80 -9.46
C LEU A 204 8.39 7.15 -10.15
N ALA A 205 9.21 8.17 -9.87
CA ALA A 205 9.06 9.52 -10.41
C ALA A 205 7.63 10.08 -10.27
N ILE A 206 7.04 9.90 -9.08
CA ILE A 206 5.67 10.33 -8.77
C ILE A 206 5.55 11.85 -9.00
N PRO A 207 4.51 12.33 -9.70
CA PRO A 207 4.24 13.76 -9.87
C PRO A 207 4.21 14.49 -8.52
N GLY A 208 4.82 15.68 -8.44
CA GLY A 208 4.99 16.43 -7.18
C GLY A 208 6.14 15.94 -6.30
N GLY A 209 6.71 14.77 -6.59
CA GLY A 209 7.90 14.24 -5.94
C GLY A 209 7.69 13.77 -4.50
N VAL A 210 8.78 13.28 -3.90
CA VAL A 210 8.85 12.74 -2.54
C VAL A 210 8.43 13.75 -1.46
N ALA A 211 8.70 15.04 -1.68
CA ALA A 211 8.44 16.09 -0.68
C ALA A 211 6.95 16.29 -0.37
N MET A 212 6.05 15.91 -1.28
CA MET A 212 4.60 16.08 -1.11
C MET A 212 3.97 14.93 -0.32
N LEU A 213 4.69 13.84 -0.06
CA LEU A 213 4.13 12.67 0.61
C LEU A 213 4.17 12.85 2.13
N ARG A 214 2.98 12.85 2.75
CA ARG A 214 2.86 12.75 4.20
C ARG A 214 3.52 11.46 4.69
N PRO A 215 4.33 11.51 5.77
CA PRO A 215 4.80 10.31 6.45
C PRO A 215 3.64 9.41 6.86
N LEU A 216 3.87 8.10 6.80
CA LEU A 216 2.98 7.11 7.38
C LEU A 216 2.96 7.26 8.90
N ASP A 217 1.79 7.08 9.51
CA ASP A 217 1.59 7.10 10.96
C ASP A 217 0.87 5.85 11.49
N GLY A 218 0.47 5.88 12.77
CA GLY A 218 -0.23 4.76 13.42
C GLY A 218 -1.58 4.42 12.78
N MET A 219 -2.30 5.40 12.21
CA MET A 219 -3.56 5.13 11.52
C MET A 219 -3.35 4.35 10.23
N ASP A 220 -2.25 4.64 9.52
CA ASP A 220 -1.87 3.87 8.33
C ASP A 220 -1.51 2.42 8.69
N VAL A 221 -0.89 2.20 9.88
CA VAL A 221 -0.61 0.86 10.41
C VAL A 221 -1.88 0.12 10.81
N ASP A 222 -2.84 0.80 11.45
CA ASP A 222 -4.14 0.22 11.77
C ASP A 222 -4.93 -0.14 10.52
N THR A 223 -4.85 0.68 9.48
CA THR A 223 -5.45 0.40 8.16
C THR A 223 -4.82 -0.84 7.53
N LEU A 224 -3.49 -0.95 7.55
CA LEU A 224 -2.79 -2.15 7.07
C LEU A 224 -3.22 -3.41 7.86
N ALA A 225 -3.27 -3.33 9.18
CA ALA A 225 -3.65 -4.46 10.03
C ALA A 225 -5.11 -4.88 9.79
N ALA A 226 -6.03 -3.92 9.69
CA ALA A 226 -7.42 -4.17 9.34
C ALA A 226 -7.52 -4.85 7.97
N ALA A 227 -6.81 -4.33 6.97
CA ALA A 227 -6.86 -4.90 5.63
C ALA A 227 -6.31 -6.33 5.56
N LEU A 228 -5.21 -6.63 6.26
CA LEU A 228 -4.69 -7.99 6.33
C LEU A 228 -5.68 -8.95 7.01
N ARG A 229 -6.34 -8.55 8.10
CA ARG A 229 -7.36 -9.39 8.77
C ARG A 229 -8.58 -9.66 7.90
N LEU A 230 -9.00 -8.66 7.13
CA LEU A 230 -10.21 -8.71 6.31
C LEU A 230 -9.98 -9.31 4.92
N SER A 231 -8.74 -9.70 4.62
CA SER A 231 -8.31 -10.02 3.25
C SER A 231 -8.90 -11.30 2.65
N ASP A 232 -9.39 -12.23 3.48
CA ASP A 232 -10.13 -13.40 2.99
C ASP A 232 -11.46 -12.99 2.36
N GLY A 233 -12.11 -11.96 2.94
CA GLY A 233 -13.43 -11.52 2.55
C GLY A 233 -13.50 -11.02 1.12
N TRP A 234 -12.51 -10.29 0.62
CA TRP A 234 -12.54 -9.80 -0.76
C TRP A 234 -11.96 -10.76 -1.80
N ARG A 235 -11.31 -11.87 -1.40
CA ARG A 235 -10.90 -12.90 -2.37
C ARG A 235 -12.11 -13.58 -3.01
N THR A 236 -13.22 -13.69 -2.27
CA THR A 236 -14.48 -14.24 -2.79
C THR A 236 -15.19 -13.28 -3.75
N LEU A 237 -14.88 -11.98 -3.67
CA LEU A 237 -15.48 -10.94 -4.52
C LEU A 237 -14.93 -10.92 -5.95
N GLY A 238 -13.84 -11.66 -6.22
CA GLY A 238 -13.34 -11.91 -7.57
C GLY A 238 -12.85 -10.65 -8.29
N GLY A 239 -11.63 -10.21 -8.00
CA GLY A 239 -10.96 -9.15 -8.75
C GLY A 239 -10.44 -8.02 -7.87
N ARG A 240 -10.15 -6.89 -8.50
CA ARG A 240 -9.62 -5.69 -7.84
C ARG A 240 -10.66 -4.58 -7.95
N ALA A 241 -11.12 -4.06 -6.82
CA ALA A 241 -12.09 -2.97 -6.81
C ALA A 241 -11.65 -1.74 -7.64
N PRO A 242 -10.36 -1.33 -7.63
CA PRO A 242 -9.88 -0.25 -8.49
C PRO A 242 -10.06 -0.49 -9.99
N ASP A 243 -10.12 -1.76 -10.42
CA ASP A 243 -10.22 -2.14 -11.82
C ASP A 243 -11.68 -2.39 -12.26
N MET A 244 -12.64 -2.47 -11.32
CA MET A 244 -14.07 -2.75 -11.58
C MET A 244 -14.82 -1.52 -12.05
N GLU A 245 -15.72 -1.70 -13.02
CA GLU A 245 -16.66 -0.65 -13.45
C GLU A 245 -17.67 -0.30 -12.34
N ILE A 246 -18.30 0.88 -12.42
CA ILE A 246 -19.23 1.37 -11.38
C ILE A 246 -20.36 0.36 -11.12
N ASP A 247 -21.01 -0.12 -12.18
CA ASP A 247 -22.12 -1.08 -12.07
C ASP A 247 -21.65 -2.44 -11.53
N GLU A 248 -20.44 -2.87 -11.92
CA GLU A 248 -19.83 -4.12 -11.44
C GLU A 248 -19.50 -4.04 -9.95
N LEU A 249 -18.90 -2.94 -9.51
CA LEU A 249 -18.58 -2.70 -8.09
C LEU A 249 -19.85 -2.67 -7.24
N LEU A 250 -20.90 -1.96 -7.68
CA LEU A 250 -22.17 -1.90 -6.97
C LEU A 250 -22.89 -3.25 -6.95
N ALA A 251 -22.85 -4.01 -8.05
CA ALA A 251 -23.40 -5.36 -8.09
C ALA A 251 -22.66 -6.30 -7.14
N CYS A 252 -21.32 -6.22 -7.10
CA CYS A 252 -20.46 -6.99 -6.21
C CYS A 252 -20.78 -6.69 -4.74
N VAL A 253 -20.84 -5.40 -4.36
CA VAL A 253 -21.21 -4.97 -3.00
C VAL A 253 -22.63 -5.43 -2.63
N ARG A 254 -23.63 -5.25 -3.50
CA ARG A 254 -25.00 -5.70 -3.19
C ARG A 254 -25.08 -7.22 -3.06
N GLY A 255 -24.37 -7.96 -3.93
CA GLY A 255 -24.31 -9.41 -3.90
C GLY A 255 -23.76 -9.91 -2.57
N ALA A 256 -22.62 -9.37 -2.15
CA ALA A 256 -21.97 -9.74 -0.90
C ALA A 256 -22.79 -9.40 0.35
N LEU A 257 -23.52 -8.26 0.34
CA LEU A 257 -24.47 -7.93 1.41
C LEU A 257 -25.65 -8.90 1.46
N ALA A 258 -26.16 -9.32 0.31
CA ALA A 258 -27.29 -10.23 0.25
C ALA A 258 -26.94 -11.66 0.69
N SER A 259 -25.71 -12.10 0.45
CA SER A 259 -25.22 -13.44 0.84
C SER A 259 -24.58 -13.51 2.22
N ASP A 260 -24.39 -12.37 2.91
CA ASP A 260 -23.65 -12.26 4.17
C ASP A 260 -22.28 -12.96 4.12
N SER A 261 -21.67 -12.97 2.92
CA SER A 261 -20.47 -13.77 2.65
C SER A 261 -19.18 -13.05 3.01
N VAL A 262 -19.25 -11.74 3.27
CA VAL A 262 -18.10 -10.87 3.51
C VAL A 262 -18.43 -9.90 4.63
N PRO A 263 -17.54 -9.70 5.63
CA PRO A 263 -17.76 -8.72 6.69
C PRO A 263 -17.96 -7.30 6.13
N PRO A 264 -18.89 -6.50 6.67
CA PRO A 264 -19.17 -5.15 6.19
C PRO A 264 -17.92 -4.24 6.13
N GLU A 265 -16.99 -4.41 7.07
CA GLU A 265 -15.72 -3.65 7.11
C GLU A 265 -14.79 -4.03 5.95
N ALA A 266 -14.74 -5.31 5.60
CA ALA A 266 -13.96 -5.78 4.44
C ALA A 266 -14.56 -5.20 3.14
N MET A 267 -15.89 -5.19 3.06
CA MET A 267 -16.62 -4.60 1.95
C MET A 267 -16.41 -3.10 1.86
N ALA A 268 -16.36 -2.38 2.98
CA ALA A 268 -16.10 -0.96 3.02
C ALA A 268 -14.71 -0.62 2.45
N LEU A 269 -13.66 -1.31 2.91
CA LEU A 269 -12.30 -1.13 2.37
C LEU A 269 -12.25 -1.42 0.87
N PHE A 270 -12.90 -2.50 0.43
CA PHE A 270 -12.99 -2.86 -0.98
C PHE A 270 -13.70 -1.79 -1.82
N ALA A 271 -14.90 -1.38 -1.40
CA ALA A 271 -15.70 -0.39 -2.10
C ALA A 271 -15.02 0.98 -2.15
N VAL A 272 -14.37 1.40 -1.06
CA VAL A 272 -13.65 2.67 -0.97
C VAL A 272 -12.44 2.70 -1.92
N ALA A 273 -11.73 1.58 -2.10
CA ALA A 273 -10.65 1.50 -3.09
C ALA A 273 -11.13 1.72 -4.53
N GLY A 274 -12.29 1.14 -4.89
CA GLY A 274 -12.93 1.39 -6.18
C GLY A 274 -13.41 2.84 -6.32
N LEU A 275 -14.03 3.38 -5.26
CA LEU A 275 -14.52 4.75 -5.19
C LEU A 275 -13.43 5.79 -5.49
N TYR A 276 -12.25 5.66 -4.88
CA TYR A 276 -11.14 6.59 -5.14
C TYR A 276 -10.61 6.55 -6.57
N THR A 277 -10.70 5.39 -7.23
CA THR A 277 -10.24 5.27 -8.62
C THR A 277 -11.24 5.90 -9.58
N ARG A 278 -12.54 5.78 -9.30
CA ARG A 278 -13.61 6.36 -10.13
C ARG A 278 -13.82 7.85 -9.88
N ARG A 279 -13.55 8.32 -8.66
CA ARG A 279 -13.73 9.72 -8.21
C ARG A 279 -15.11 10.28 -8.51
N ASP A 280 -16.13 9.42 -8.46
CA ASP A 280 -17.51 9.78 -8.76
C ASP A 280 -18.28 10.02 -7.44
N PRO A 281 -18.74 11.26 -7.17
CA PRO A 281 -19.55 11.57 -5.99
C PRO A 281 -20.87 10.79 -5.94
N LEU A 282 -21.47 10.45 -7.08
CA LEU A 282 -22.71 9.67 -7.14
C LEU A 282 -22.47 8.23 -6.69
N LEU A 283 -21.33 7.63 -7.09
CA LEU A 283 -20.91 6.34 -6.55
C LEU A 283 -20.69 6.44 -5.03
N GLY A 284 -20.06 7.52 -4.56
CA GLY A 284 -19.88 7.78 -3.12
C GLY A 284 -21.22 7.77 -2.36
N ALA A 285 -22.23 8.49 -2.85
CA ALA A 285 -23.55 8.51 -2.25
C ALA A 285 -24.27 7.16 -2.31
N ALA A 286 -24.17 6.45 -3.43
CA ALA A 286 -24.73 5.10 -3.57
C ALA A 286 -24.09 4.11 -2.59
N LEU A 287 -22.77 4.18 -2.40
CA LEU A 287 -22.05 3.35 -1.44
C LEU A 287 -22.43 3.70 0.00
N ARG A 288 -22.58 4.99 0.36
CA ARG A 288 -23.07 5.39 1.69
C ARG A 288 -24.45 4.81 2.01
N ALA A 289 -25.35 4.77 1.01
CA ALA A 289 -26.67 4.18 1.18
C ALA A 289 -26.63 2.66 1.36
N LEU A 290 -25.68 1.97 0.72
CA LEU A 290 -25.53 0.52 0.81
C LEU A 290 -24.73 0.07 2.05
N LEU A 291 -23.72 0.85 2.43
CA LEU A 291 -22.76 0.58 3.50
C LEU A 291 -22.67 1.83 4.39
N PRO A 292 -23.60 2.02 5.34
CA PRO A 292 -23.61 3.17 6.24
C PRO A 292 -22.55 3.03 7.34
N LEU A 293 -21.29 2.97 6.92
CA LEU A 293 -20.12 2.78 7.76
C LEU A 293 -19.27 4.07 7.80
N PRO A 294 -18.66 4.42 8.94
CA PRO A 294 -17.89 5.65 9.09
C PRO A 294 -16.79 5.82 8.04
N LEU A 295 -16.16 4.72 7.62
CA LEU A 295 -15.13 4.73 6.58
C LEU A 295 -15.68 5.17 5.21
N VAL A 296 -16.85 4.65 4.82
CA VAL A 296 -17.49 5.00 3.53
C VAL A 296 -17.94 6.46 3.56
N ASP A 297 -18.50 6.90 4.68
CA ASP A 297 -18.86 8.30 4.91
C ASP A 297 -17.65 9.23 4.78
N ALA A 298 -16.52 8.89 5.43
CA ALA A 298 -15.29 9.67 5.36
C ALA A 298 -14.72 9.72 3.94
N ALA A 299 -14.71 8.59 3.22
CA ALA A 299 -14.22 8.54 1.85
C ALA A 299 -15.08 9.35 0.87
N ALA A 300 -16.41 9.24 0.97
CA ALA A 300 -17.33 10.01 0.15
C ALA A 300 -17.28 11.51 0.47
N ALA A 301 -17.15 11.89 1.75
CA ALA A 301 -16.95 13.28 2.16
C ALA A 301 -15.64 13.84 1.62
N TRP A 302 -14.55 13.06 1.70
CA TRP A 302 -13.26 13.45 1.13
C TRP A 302 -13.38 13.70 -0.38
N LEU A 303 -14.01 12.81 -1.14
CA LEU A 303 -14.22 13.02 -2.58
C LEU A 303 -15.05 14.25 -2.89
N THR A 304 -16.12 14.50 -2.13
CA THR A 304 -16.97 15.67 -2.34
C THR A 304 -16.18 16.96 -2.14
N ALA A 305 -15.35 17.03 -1.08
CA ALA A 305 -14.51 18.18 -0.81
C ALA A 305 -13.42 18.42 -1.87
N HIS A 306 -12.95 17.36 -2.53
CA HIS A 306 -11.83 17.42 -3.49
C HIS A 306 -12.24 17.29 -4.96
N SER A 307 -13.53 17.19 -5.25
CA SER A 307 -14.06 17.18 -6.63
C SER A 307 -14.23 18.60 -7.18
N GLU A 308 -14.41 19.61 -6.32
CA GLU A 308 -14.66 21.00 -6.71
C GLU A 308 -13.41 21.73 -7.21
N GLU A 309 -12.20 21.28 -6.86
CA GLU A 309 -10.95 21.90 -7.31
C GLU A 309 -10.57 21.54 -8.76
N THR A 310 -11.10 20.44 -9.30
CA THR A 310 -10.77 19.98 -10.66
C THR A 310 -11.65 20.58 -11.77
N ASP A 311 -12.81 21.14 -11.45
CA ASP A 311 -13.74 21.71 -12.45
C ASP A 311 -13.43 23.17 -12.83
N GLY A 312 -12.44 23.80 -12.18
CA GLY A 312 -12.01 25.17 -12.49
C GLY A 312 -11.11 25.33 -13.72
N GLY A 313 -10.78 24.24 -14.44
CA GLY A 313 -9.68 24.25 -15.41
C GLY A 313 -10.02 23.99 -16.88
N VAL A 314 -11.21 23.49 -17.23
CA VAL A 314 -11.53 23.14 -18.63
C VAL A 314 -12.97 23.56 -18.99
N SER A 315 -13.19 24.87 -19.07
CA SER A 315 -14.23 25.42 -19.95
C SER A 315 -13.57 25.77 -21.28
N ASP A 316 -13.53 24.78 -22.19
CA ASP A 316 -13.58 24.93 -23.65
C ASP A 316 -12.94 23.71 -24.30
N LEU A 317 -13.76 22.69 -24.59
CA LEU A 317 -13.60 21.91 -25.81
C LEU A 317 -14.98 21.40 -26.23
N THR A 318 -15.36 21.93 -27.38
CA THR A 318 -16.59 21.77 -28.12
C THR A 318 -17.04 20.31 -28.26
N ALA A 319 -18.35 20.13 -28.07
CA ALA A 319 -19.09 18.92 -28.34
C ALA A 319 -18.86 18.36 -29.75
N LEU A 320 -18.53 17.07 -29.84
CA LEU A 320 -18.91 16.23 -30.98
C LEU A 320 -18.74 14.73 -30.68
N GLY A 321 -19.88 14.03 -30.57
CA GLY A 321 -20.01 12.62 -30.95
C GLY A 321 -19.96 11.57 -29.83
N GLY A 322 -21.12 11.04 -29.44
CA GLY A 322 -21.22 9.77 -28.68
C GLY A 322 -22.63 9.47 -28.20
N GLY A 323 -23.23 8.37 -28.68
CA GLY A 323 -24.60 7.92 -28.39
C GLY A 323 -24.84 7.41 -26.95
N PRO A 324 -26.06 6.89 -26.65
CA PRO A 324 -26.70 7.09 -25.36
C PRO A 324 -26.36 6.00 -24.32
N ALA A 325 -25.78 6.40 -23.19
CA ALA A 325 -25.86 5.68 -21.92
C ALA A 325 -26.89 6.37 -21.01
N ARG A 326 -28.17 6.42 -21.41
CA ARG A 326 -29.25 7.06 -20.62
C ARG A 326 -29.87 6.15 -19.54
N GLY A 327 -29.28 4.98 -19.29
CA GLY A 327 -29.82 3.97 -18.36
C GLY A 327 -29.20 3.98 -16.96
N SER A 328 -27.87 4.08 -16.85
CA SER A 328 -27.12 3.95 -15.59
C SER A 328 -27.25 5.20 -14.69
N ASP A 329 -27.24 6.40 -15.28
CA ASP A 329 -27.35 7.66 -14.55
C ASP A 329 -28.63 7.78 -13.73
N ARG A 330 -29.74 7.21 -14.21
CA ARG A 330 -31.04 7.33 -13.51
C ARG A 330 -31.04 6.53 -12.20
N GLY A 331 -30.48 5.32 -12.20
CA GLY A 331 -30.41 4.48 -11.01
C GLY A 331 -29.47 5.04 -9.93
N LEU A 332 -28.31 5.59 -10.34
CA LEU A 332 -27.39 6.27 -9.43
C LEU A 332 -28.00 7.55 -8.87
N ARG A 333 -28.68 8.34 -9.70
CA ARG A 333 -29.36 9.56 -9.29
C ARG A 333 -30.53 9.29 -8.36
N ASP A 334 -31.28 8.21 -8.57
CA ASP A 334 -32.38 7.81 -7.70
C ASP A 334 -31.87 7.35 -6.33
N LEU A 335 -30.74 6.63 -6.27
CA LEU A 335 -30.04 6.27 -5.03
C LEU A 335 -29.45 7.48 -4.31
N PHE A 336 -28.83 8.40 -5.07
CA PHE A 336 -28.34 9.68 -4.55
C PHE A 336 -29.48 10.50 -3.93
N GLU A 337 -30.62 10.62 -4.62
CA GLU A 337 -31.78 11.34 -4.10
C GLU A 337 -32.44 10.60 -2.92
N ALA A 338 -32.39 9.26 -2.88
CA ALA A 338 -32.84 8.50 -1.73
C ALA A 338 -31.93 8.72 -0.51
N ALA A 339 -30.61 8.70 -0.69
CA ALA A 339 -29.62 8.99 0.34
C ALA A 339 -29.77 10.42 0.86
N ARG A 340 -29.92 11.41 -0.04
CA ARG A 340 -30.16 12.82 0.31
C ARG A 340 -31.43 13.02 1.12
N ARG A 341 -32.51 12.34 0.73
CA ARG A 341 -33.79 12.37 1.47
C ARG A 341 -33.69 11.68 2.84
N SER A 342 -32.89 10.63 2.97
CA SER A 342 -32.66 9.94 4.26
C SER A 342 -31.77 10.73 5.22
N GLY A 343 -30.86 11.57 4.70
CA GLY A 343 -30.00 12.45 5.49
C GLY A 343 -30.66 13.77 5.94
N GLN A 344 -31.90 14.03 5.50
CA GLN A 344 -32.68 15.18 5.96
C GLN A 344 -33.86 14.69 6.82
N SER A 345 -33.67 14.71 8.14
CA SER A 345 -34.75 14.81 9.12
C SER A 345 -34.35 15.82 10.21
N PRO A 346 -35.33 16.50 10.82
CA PRO A 346 -35.37 17.96 10.83
C PRO A 346 -34.60 18.61 11.99
N SER A 347 -34.23 19.87 11.75
CA SER A 347 -33.73 20.84 12.74
C SER A 347 -34.58 20.86 14.02
N PRO A 348 -33.97 21.07 15.22
CA PRO A 348 -34.68 21.01 16.48
C PRO A 348 -35.47 22.31 16.68
N ALA A 349 -36.79 22.23 16.56
CA ALA A 349 -37.67 23.29 17.03
C ALA A 349 -38.62 22.72 18.10
N SER A 350 -38.49 23.27 19.31
CA SER A 350 -39.53 23.35 20.34
C SER A 350 -39.83 22.05 21.11
N ALA A 351 -39.00 21.72 22.10
CA ALA A 351 -39.50 21.05 23.30
C ALA A 351 -39.58 22.11 24.42
N GLU A 352 -40.82 22.49 24.73
CA GLU A 352 -41.19 23.38 25.81
C GLU A 352 -40.66 22.90 27.17
N ARG A 353 -40.40 23.90 28.02
CA ARG A 353 -40.28 23.79 29.47
C ARG A 353 -41.39 22.94 30.08
N LEU A 354 -41.03 22.04 31.00
CA LEU A 354 -41.75 21.54 32.20
C LEU A 354 -40.85 20.41 32.74
N GLY A 355 -40.39 20.28 33.99
CA GLY A 355 -40.47 21.01 35.24
C GLY A 355 -39.82 20.10 36.32
N LEU A 356 -39.01 20.69 37.22
CA LEU A 356 -38.62 20.25 38.58
C LEU A 356 -38.12 18.80 38.86
N PRO A 357 -36.97 18.62 39.55
CA PRO A 357 -36.67 17.40 40.29
C PRO A 357 -37.20 17.48 41.74
N MET A 358 -38.05 16.52 42.11
CA MET A 358 -38.44 16.24 43.50
C MET A 358 -37.35 15.44 44.21
N ALA A 359 -37.11 15.83 45.45
CA ALA A 359 -36.14 15.27 46.39
C ALA A 359 -36.60 13.94 47.01
N GLY A 360 -35.62 13.13 47.42
CA GLY A 360 -35.49 12.66 48.80
C GLY A 360 -36.17 11.36 49.24
N ALA A 361 -35.39 10.58 49.99
CA ALA A 361 -35.72 9.39 50.81
C ALA A 361 -35.93 8.08 50.00
N VAL A 362 -35.34 6.93 50.35
CA VAL A 362 -35.45 6.23 51.65
C VAL A 362 -34.29 5.21 51.84
N ASP A 363 -33.71 5.26 53.04
CA ASP A 363 -33.13 4.22 53.93
C ASP A 363 -32.09 3.17 53.51
N ALA A 364 -31.04 3.15 54.34
CA ALA A 364 -30.10 2.05 54.59
C ALA A 364 -30.73 0.93 55.45
N PRO A 365 -30.06 -0.22 55.57
CA PRO A 365 -29.49 -0.51 56.90
C PRO A 365 -28.07 -1.10 56.87
N GLY A 366 -27.24 -0.62 57.82
CA GLY A 366 -25.95 -1.22 58.19
C GLY A 366 -26.12 -2.58 58.89
N ALA A 367 -25.24 -3.54 58.61
CA ALA A 367 -23.96 -3.83 59.29
C ALA A 367 -24.12 -4.86 60.43
N PRO A 368 -23.13 -5.75 60.66
CA PRO A 368 -22.17 -5.41 61.72
C PRO A 368 -20.73 -5.89 61.48
N GLY A 369 -19.77 -5.09 61.95
CA GLY A 369 -18.39 -5.52 62.22
C GLY A 369 -17.66 -4.49 63.09
N VAL A 370 -17.70 -4.67 64.42
CA VAL A 370 -16.59 -5.04 65.32
C VAL A 370 -15.98 -3.85 66.08
N ARG A 371 -16.22 -3.87 67.39
CA ARG A 371 -15.58 -3.14 68.51
C ARG A 371 -15.89 -1.66 68.69
#